data_AF-A7TAW9-F1
#
_entry.id   AF-A7TAW9-F1
#
_cell.length_a   1.000
_cell.length_b   1.000
_cell.length_c   1.000
_cell.angle_alpha   90.00
_cell.angle_beta   90.00
_cell.angle_gamma   90.00
#
_symmetry.space_group_name_H-M   'P 1'
#
loop_
_entity.id
_entity.type
_entity.pdbx_description
1 polymer ?
#
loop_
_entity_poly.entity_id
_entity_poly.type
_entity_poly.pdbx_seq_one_letter_code
_entity_poly.pdbx_strand_id
1 'polypeptide(L)'
;MRGQLNVHVWQAWCGSTVHDLRRNWFYPLYPDLRLTVKRFVVQHFENDYGQRVFGFLHPPLTGQYVFALSSDDSSELWLSVDEDPSRVRLLAWIG
;
A
#
# COMPACT_ATOMS: atom_id res chain seq x y z
N MET A 1 -21.95 5.21 4.26
CA MET A 1 -21.30 4.21 3.39
C MET A 1 -20.04 3.73 4.09
N ARG A 2 -19.73 2.42 4.11
CA ARG A 2 -18.47 1.93 4.69
C ARG A 2 -17.40 1.96 3.60
N GLY A 3 -16.34 2.75 3.79
CA GLY A 3 -15.21 2.82 2.85
C GLY A 3 -14.53 1.47 2.66
N GLN A 4 -13.87 1.29 1.52
CA GLN A 4 -13.09 0.10 1.18
C GLN A 4 -11.71 0.54 0.69
N LEU A 5 -10.70 -0.30 0.91
CA LEU A 5 -9.35 -0.11 0.37
C LEU A 5 -9.14 -1.07 -0.78
N ASN A 6 -8.45 -0.60 -1.81
CA ASN A 6 -7.99 -1.44 -2.91
C ASN A 6 -6.66 -2.09 -2.51
N VAL A 7 -6.49 -3.35 -2.88
CA VAL A 7 -5.26 -4.09 -2.71
C VAL A 7 -4.86 -4.65 -4.07
N HIS A 8 -3.65 -4.31 -4.50
CA HIS A 8 -3.02 -4.87 -5.69
C HIS A 8 -1.85 -5.74 -5.25
N VAL A 9 -1.73 -6.92 -5.84
CA VAL A 9 -0.64 -7.87 -5.58
C VAL A 9 0.05 -8.22 -6.89
N TRP A 10 1.39 -8.22 -6.87
CA TRP A 10 2.26 -8.73 -7.93
C TRP A 10 2.96 -9.97 -7.39
N GLN A 11 2.74 -11.13 -8.00
CA GLN A 11 3.22 -12.43 -7.54
C GLN A 11 4.53 -12.84 -8.25
N ALA A 12 5.22 -13.82 -7.68
CA ALA A 12 6.35 -14.53 -8.30
C ALA A 12 7.44 -13.58 -8.83
N TRP A 13 7.82 -12.57 -8.03
CA TRP A 13 8.82 -11.58 -8.42
C TRP A 13 10.12 -11.78 -7.62
N CYS A 14 11.27 -11.70 -8.29
CA CYS A 14 12.58 -11.95 -7.68
C CYS A 14 13.26 -10.69 -7.12
N GLY A 15 12.53 -9.87 -6.36
CA GLY A 15 13.14 -8.76 -5.63
C GLY A 15 12.65 -8.70 -4.19
N SER A 16 13.30 -7.84 -3.40
CA SER A 16 13.02 -7.68 -1.97
C SER A 16 12.64 -6.25 -1.59
N THR A 17 12.80 -5.28 -2.49
CA THR A 17 12.53 -3.87 -2.19
C THR A 17 11.29 -3.30 -2.91
N VAL A 18 10.62 -2.31 -2.31
CA VAL A 18 9.58 -1.52 -3.00
C VAL A 18 10.14 -0.86 -4.27
N HIS A 19 11.43 -0.50 -4.25
CA HIS A 19 12.14 0.01 -5.41
C HIS A 19 12.24 -1.01 -6.55
N ASP A 20 12.52 -2.27 -6.24
CA ASP A 20 12.54 -3.35 -7.22
C ASP A 20 11.13 -3.66 -7.75
N LEU A 21 10.10 -3.63 -6.89
CA LEU A 21 8.70 -3.76 -7.32
C LEU A 21 8.32 -2.68 -8.34
N ARG A 22 8.76 -1.43 -8.14
CA ARG A 22 8.50 -0.31 -9.08
C ARG A 22 9.18 -0.46 -10.43
N ARG A 23 10.23 -1.26 -10.52
CA ARG A 23 10.92 -1.58 -11.77
C ARG A 23 10.22 -2.69 -12.56
N ASN A 24 9.26 -3.39 -11.95
CA ASN A 24 8.44 -4.37 -12.66
C ASN A 24 7.63 -3.65 -13.76
N TRP A 25 7.69 -4.17 -14.98
CA TRP A 25 7.01 -3.59 -16.15
C TRP A 25 5.49 -3.49 -15.95
N PHE A 26 4.92 -4.38 -15.16
CA PHE A 26 3.50 -4.41 -14.86
C PHE A 26 3.09 -3.45 -13.74
N TYR A 27 4.04 -2.95 -12.97
CA TYR A 27 3.76 -1.97 -11.93
C TYR A 27 3.56 -0.57 -12.54
N PRO A 28 2.57 0.23 -12.09
CA PRO A 28 1.52 -0.08 -11.12
C PRO A 28 0.20 -0.59 -11.75
N LEU A 29 0.12 -0.68 -13.09
CA LEU A 29 -1.15 -0.76 -13.82
C LEU A 29 -1.73 -2.18 -13.93
N TYR A 30 -0.88 -3.20 -13.90
CA TYR A 30 -1.24 -4.59 -14.21
C TYR A 30 -0.83 -5.56 -13.08
N PRO A 31 -1.40 -5.45 -11.86
CA PRO A 31 -1.23 -6.48 -10.84
C PRO A 31 -1.83 -7.81 -11.27
N ASP A 32 -1.28 -8.90 -10.74
CA ASP A 32 -1.81 -10.26 -10.90
C ASP A 32 -3.14 -10.42 -10.17
N LEU A 33 -3.25 -9.86 -8.95
CA LEU A 33 -4.49 -9.87 -8.17
C LEU A 33 -4.97 -8.46 -7.81
N ARG A 34 -6.28 -8.26 -7.92
CA ARG A 34 -7.00 -7.07 -7.43
C ARG A 34 -8.05 -7.49 -6.41
N LEU A 35 -7.92 -6.98 -5.19
CA LEU A 35 -8.81 -7.27 -4.08
C LEU A 35 -9.31 -5.97 -3.45
N THR A 36 -10.35 -6.09 -2.63
CA THR A 36 -10.85 -4.98 -1.80
C THR A 36 -11.01 -5.43 -0.36
N VAL A 37 -10.52 -4.65 0.60
CA VAL A 37 -10.68 -4.92 2.04
C VAL A 37 -11.51 -3.83 2.72
N LYS A 38 -12.32 -4.23 3.69
CA LYS A 38 -13.18 -3.31 4.48
C LYS A 38 -12.48 -2.79 5.74
N ARG A 39 -11.28 -3.28 6.04
CA ARG A 39 -10.47 -2.94 7.21
C ARG A 39 -9.00 -2.87 6.79
N PHE A 40 -8.17 -2.19 7.58
CA PHE A 40 -6.70 -2.15 7.43
C PHE A 40 -6.03 -3.48 7.85
N VAL A 41 -6.59 -4.59 7.38
CA VAL A 41 -6.05 -5.94 7.60
C VAL A 41 -6.11 -6.64 6.25
N VAL A 42 -4.93 -6.95 5.72
CA VAL A 42 -4.75 -7.70 4.48
C VAL A 42 -3.93 -8.92 4.84
N GLN A 43 -4.41 -10.10 4.46
CA GLN A 43 -3.68 -11.36 4.62
C GLN A 43 -3.39 -11.91 3.22
N HIS A 44 -2.12 -12.13 2.94
CA HIS A 44 -1.65 -12.81 1.74
C HIS A 44 -0.62 -13.85 2.18
N PHE A 45 -0.79 -15.09 1.72
CA PHE A 45 -0.09 -16.27 2.27
C PHE A 45 1.03 -16.78 1.37
N GLU A 46 1.22 -16.18 0.20
CA GLU A 46 2.32 -16.53 -0.69
C GLU A 46 3.60 -15.81 -0.26
N ASN A 47 4.75 -16.40 -0.58
CA ASN A 47 6.03 -15.74 -0.48
C ASN A 47 6.34 -15.05 -1.82
N ASP A 48 7.35 -14.16 -1.83
CA ASP A 48 7.83 -13.49 -3.04
C ASP A 48 6.73 -12.72 -3.80
N TYR A 49 6.10 -11.78 -3.09
CA TYR A 49 5.06 -10.91 -3.64
C TYR A 49 5.27 -9.44 -3.26
N GLY A 50 4.82 -8.56 -4.15
CA GLY A 50 4.74 -7.14 -3.91
C GLY A 50 3.29 -6.76 -3.64
N GLN A 51 3.02 -5.94 -2.64
CA GLN A 51 1.66 -5.54 -2.30
C GLN A 51 1.53 -4.02 -2.22
N ARG A 52 0.46 -3.50 -2.82
CA ARG A 52 0.04 -2.10 -2.69
C ARG A 52 -1.37 -2.01 -2.15
N VAL A 53 -1.53 -1.40 -0.98
CA VAL A 53 -2.83 -1.06 -0.39
C VAL A 53 -3.06 0.44 -0.56
N PHE A 54 -4.19 0.84 -1.13
CA PHE A 54 -4.47 2.25 -1.42
C PHE A 54 -5.96 2.59 -1.40
N GLY A 55 -6.26 3.83 -1.04
CA GLY A 55 -7.61 4.37 -0.91
C GLY A 55 -7.63 5.63 -0.07
N PHE A 56 -8.82 6.02 0.37
CA PHE A 56 -9.01 7.20 1.23
C PHE A 56 -9.14 6.81 2.70
N LEU A 57 -8.48 7.59 3.55
CA LEU A 57 -8.64 7.53 4.99
C LEU A 57 -9.80 8.45 5.41
N HIS A 58 -10.79 7.89 6.09
CA HIS A 58 -11.86 8.66 6.71
C HIS A 58 -11.74 8.55 8.24
N PRO A 59 -11.00 9.46 8.89
CA PRO A 59 -10.85 9.41 10.34
C PRO A 59 -12.23 9.62 11.00
N PRO A 60 -12.57 8.84 12.05
CA PRO A 60 -13.87 8.95 12.70
C PRO A 60 -14.03 10.25 13.52
N LEU A 61 -12.92 10.88 13.91
CA LEU A 61 -12.88 12.09 14.72
C LEU A 61 -11.76 13.01 14.20
N THR A 62 -11.91 14.31 14.46
CA THR A 62 -10.81 15.25 14.23
C THR A 62 -9.78 15.12 15.35
N GLY A 63 -8.50 14.98 15.00
CA GLY A 63 -7.43 14.82 15.98
C GLY A 63 -6.09 14.50 15.34
N GLN A 64 -5.10 14.28 16.20
CA GLN A 64 -3.78 13.82 15.78
C GLN A 64 -3.78 12.28 15.65
N TYR A 65 -3.20 11.80 14.56
CA TYR A 65 -3.06 10.37 14.27
C TYR A 65 -1.58 10.04 14.10
N VAL A 66 -1.16 8.94 14.71
CA VAL A 66 0.19 8.39 14.53
C VAL A 66 0.08 7.20 13.59
N PHE A 67 0.88 7.23 12.52
CA PHE A 67 1.06 6.09 11.62
C PHE A 67 2.37 5.40 11.96
N ALA A 68 2.34 4.07 12.04
CA ALA A 68 3.52 3.26 12.27
C ALA A 68 3.72 2.31 11.09
N LEU A 69 4.97 2.05 10.75
CA LEU A 69 5.36 1.16 9.67
C LEU A 69 6.46 0.22 10.20
N SER A 70 6.34 -1.06 9.86
CA SER A 70 7.33 -2.10 10.14
C SER A 70 7.32 -3.08 8.98
N SER A 71 8.48 -3.65 8.65
CA SER A 71 8.62 -4.48 7.46
C SER A 71 9.65 -5.58 7.63
N ASP A 72 9.41 -6.64 6.88
CA ASP A 72 10.34 -7.65 6.43
C ASP A 72 9.82 -8.04 5.02
N ASP A 73 10.44 -7.66 3.89
CA ASP A 73 11.73 -6.98 3.68
C ASP A 73 11.65 -5.44 3.68
N SER A 74 10.74 -4.84 2.91
CA SER A 74 10.64 -3.38 2.77
C SER A 74 9.21 -2.89 2.59
N SER A 75 8.95 -1.65 3.02
CA SER A 75 7.66 -1.00 2.84
C SER A 75 7.77 0.51 2.85
N GLU A 76 6.77 1.16 2.27
CA GLU A 76 6.66 2.62 2.25
C GLU A 76 5.22 3.04 2.58
N LEU A 77 5.09 4.11 3.36
CA LEU A 77 3.83 4.75 3.68
C LEU A 77 3.74 6.10 2.98
N TRP A 78 2.68 6.25 2.18
CA TRP A 78 2.40 7.45 1.40
C TRP A 78 1.05 8.04 1.83
N LEU A 79 0.99 9.35 2.03
CA LEU A 79 -0.24 10.03 2.42
C LEU A 79 -0.31 11.44 1.81
N SER A 80 -1.51 11.83 1.36
CA SER A 80 -1.78 13.21 0.95
C SER A 80 -2.17 14.06 2.16
N VAL A 81 -1.94 15.36 2.06
CA VAL A 81 -2.38 16.33 3.08
C VAL A 81 -3.87 16.66 2.97
N ASP A 82 -4.50 16.28 1.86
CA ASP A 82 -5.91 16.49 1.57
C ASP A 82 -6.44 15.35 0.67
N GLU A 83 -7.62 15.54 0.09
CA GLU A 83 -8.28 14.57 -0.79
C GLU A 83 -7.68 14.49 -2.21
N ASP A 84 -6.71 15.34 -2.57
CA ASP A 84 -6.06 15.31 -3.88
C ASP A 84 -4.98 14.21 -3.93
N PRO A 85 -5.16 13.15 -4.75
CA PRO A 85 -4.18 12.07 -4.86
C PRO A 85 -2.84 12.51 -5.46
N SER A 86 -2.80 13.63 -6.18
CA SER A 86 -1.57 14.17 -6.77
C SER A 86 -0.62 14.76 -5.71
N ARG A 87 -1.14 15.07 -4.51
CA ARG A 87 -0.39 15.67 -3.40
C ARG A 87 0.15 14.66 -2.39
N VAL A 88 0.08 13.37 -2.74
CA VAL A 88 0.64 12.27 -1.95
C VAL A 88 2.16 12.44 -1.76
N ARG A 89 2.63 12.22 -0.53
CA ARG A 89 4.04 12.33 -0.13
C ARG A 89 4.46 11.10 0.65
N LEU A 90 5.74 10.73 0.55
CA LEU A 90 6.33 9.70 1.40
C LEU A 90 6.41 10.22 2.83
N LEU A 91 5.81 9.50 3.78
CA LEU A 91 5.86 9.84 5.20
C LEU A 91 6.85 8.97 5.98
N ALA A 92 6.95 7.68 5.62
CA ALA A 92 7.85 6.73 6.26
C ALA A 92 8.22 5.63 5.27
N TRP A 93 9.40 5.05 5.45
CA TRP A 93 9.87 3.87 4.71
C TRP A 93 10.74 3.01 5.63
N ILE A 94 10.77 1.72 5.35
CA ILE A 94 11.62 0.71 6.00
C ILE A 94 12.23 -0.13 4.89
N GLY A 95 13.54 -0.33 4.91
CA GLY A 95 14.27 -1.17 3.94
C GLY A 95 14.63 -0.43 2.66
#